data_AF-T1BC98-F1
#
_entry.id   AF-T1BC98-F1
#
_cell.length_a   1.000
_cell.length_b   1.000
_cell.length_c   1.000
_cell.angle_alpha   90.00
_cell.angle_beta   90.00
_cell.angle_gamma   90.00
#
_symmetry.space_group_name_H-M   'P 1'
#
loop_
_entity.id
_entity.type
_entity.pdbx_description
1 polymer ?
#
loop_
_entity_poly.entity_id
_entity_poly.type
_entity_poly.pdbx_seq_one_letter_code
_entity_poly.pdbx_strand_id
1 'polypeptide(L)'
;DNRREVDKLSHGKIGYVYLYDMEATGLHEFVRQFYSQITKPGMIIDDRWNLGGFIDTILFNRLTKKMVAAWVRRDGVAQQSPSDAYIGHLAA
;
A
#
# COMPACT_ATOMS: atom_id res chain seq x y z
N ASP A 1 -8.03 -6.30 14.92
CA ASP A 1 -7.23 -5.58 15.94
C ASP A 1 -5.94 -4.98 15.38
N ASN A 2 -5.11 -5.74 14.66
CA ASN A 2 -3.77 -5.30 14.20
C ASN A 2 -3.73 -3.92 13.54
N ARG A 3 -4.63 -3.63 12.58
CA ARG A 3 -4.69 -2.31 11.94
C ARG A 3 -4.88 -1.17 12.93
N ARG A 4 -5.75 -1.34 13.93
CA ARG A 4 -6.03 -0.33 14.95
C ARG A 4 -4.83 -0.15 15.87
N GLU A 5 -4.17 -1.25 16.23
CA GLU A 5 -2.97 -1.21 17.08
C GLU A 5 -1.81 -0.52 16.36
N VAL A 6 -1.55 -0.86 15.10
CA VAL A 6 -0.54 -0.19 14.26
C VAL A 6 -0.86 1.30 14.12
N ASP A 7 -2.12 1.65 13.87
CA ASP A 7 -2.53 3.04 13.75
C ASP A 7 -2.29 3.81 15.06
N LYS A 8 -2.66 3.23 16.21
CA LYS A 8 -2.46 3.81 17.54
C LYS A 8 -0.98 3.99 17.87
N LEU A 9 -0.16 2.94 17.73
CA LEU A 9 1.26 2.95 18.08
C LEU A 9 2.08 3.86 17.15
N SER A 10 1.66 4.00 15.90
CA SER A 10 2.32 4.89 14.93
C SER A 10 1.78 6.31 14.93
N HIS A 11 0.78 6.63 15.76
CA HIS A 11 0.06 7.91 15.74
C HIS A 11 -0.50 8.24 14.34
N GLY A 12 -1.11 7.25 13.68
CA GLY A 12 -1.72 7.37 12.35
C GLY A 12 -0.73 7.33 11.19
N LYS A 13 0.58 7.18 11.44
CA LYS A 13 1.63 7.28 10.40
C LYS A 13 1.87 5.99 9.62
N ILE A 14 1.52 4.83 10.18
CA ILE A 14 1.75 3.54 9.53
C ILE A 14 0.41 2.92 9.12
N GLY A 15 0.34 2.51 7.86
CA GLY A 15 -0.75 1.70 7.31
C GLY A 15 -0.49 0.21 7.53
N TYR A 16 -1.55 -0.57 7.54
CA TYR A 16 -1.46 -2.01 7.68
C TYR A 16 -2.41 -2.69 6.69
N VAL A 17 -1.89 -3.66 5.96
CA VAL A 17 -2.61 -4.49 4.99
C VAL A 17 -2.32 -5.94 5.34
N TYR A 18 -3.37 -6.74 5.56
CA TYR A 18 -3.25 -8.18 5.76
C TYR A 18 -3.65 -8.93 4.49
N LEU A 19 -2.84 -9.89 4.08
CA LEU A 19 -3.06 -10.77 2.93
C LEU A 19 -3.36 -12.18 3.43
N TYR A 20 -4.61 -12.60 3.29
CA TYR A 20 -5.04 -13.95 3.68
C TYR A 20 -4.66 -15.01 2.63
N ASP A 21 -4.74 -14.63 1.36
CA ASP A 21 -4.38 -15.47 0.21
C ASP A 21 -3.86 -14.58 -0.94
N MET A 22 -3.33 -15.21 -1.98
CA MET A 22 -2.99 -14.58 -3.26
C MET A 22 -4.02 -14.96 -4.35
N GLU A 23 -5.28 -15.11 -3.98
CA GLU A 23 -6.40 -15.41 -4.88
C GLU A 23 -7.22 -14.13 -5.17
N ALA A 24 -8.32 -14.26 -5.89
CA ALA A 24 -9.20 -13.13 -6.19
C ALA A 24 -9.72 -12.41 -4.93
N THR A 25 -9.97 -13.15 -3.84
CA THR A 25 -10.40 -12.58 -2.56
C THR A 25 -9.30 -11.74 -1.92
N GLY A 26 -8.06 -12.26 -1.87
CA GLY A 26 -6.89 -11.53 -1.41
C GLY A 26 -6.64 -10.25 -2.20
N LEU A 27 -6.82 -10.28 -3.52
CA LEU A 27 -6.70 -9.08 -4.36
C LEU A 27 -7.75 -8.02 -3.99
N HIS A 28 -9.00 -8.43 -3.80
CA HIS A 28 -10.07 -7.53 -3.42
C HIS A 28 -9.81 -6.88 -2.06
N GLU A 29 -9.41 -7.67 -1.07
CA GLU A 29 -9.07 -7.18 0.26
C GLU A 29 -7.82 -6.30 0.27
N PHE A 30 -6.82 -6.61 -0.56
CA PHE A 30 -5.65 -5.75 -0.75
C PHE A 30 -6.07 -4.37 -1.26
N VAL A 31 -6.85 -4.30 -2.34
CA VAL A 31 -7.31 -3.02 -2.92
C VAL A 31 -8.08 -2.21 -1.88
N ARG A 32 -9.00 -2.84 -1.15
CA ARG A 32 -9.81 -2.18 -0.10
C ARG A 32 -8.95 -1.61 1.03
N GLN A 33 -7.92 -2.34 1.47
CA GLN A 33 -7.07 -1.93 2.58
C GLN A 33 -5.99 -0.91 2.15
N PHE A 34 -5.33 -1.14 1.02
CA PHE A 34 -4.13 -0.42 0.57
C PHE A 34 -4.42 1.03 0.17
N TYR A 35 -5.38 1.26 -0.75
CA TYR A 35 -5.62 2.61 -1.28
C TYR A 35 -6.17 3.59 -0.25
N SER A 36 -6.92 3.10 0.75
CA SER A 36 -7.39 3.93 1.87
C SER A 36 -6.26 4.46 2.76
N GLN A 37 -5.04 3.92 2.62
CA GLN A 37 -3.89 4.19 3.48
C GLN A 37 -2.65 4.62 2.67
N ILE A 38 -2.76 4.79 1.35
CA ILE A 38 -1.61 5.00 0.44
C ILE A 38 -0.83 6.30 0.72
N THR A 39 -1.46 7.27 1.39
CA THR A 39 -0.83 8.54 1.77
C THR A 39 -0.05 8.48 3.08
N LYS A 40 -0.12 7.36 3.81
CA LYS A 40 0.63 7.19 5.05
C LYS A 40 2.13 6.99 4.76
N PRO A 41 3.03 7.63 5.53
CA PRO A 41 4.48 7.57 5.27
C PRO A 41 5.11 6.19 5.48
N GLY A 42 4.44 5.27 6.17
CA GLY A 42 4.85 3.87 6.28
C GLY A 42 3.68 2.92 6.03
N MET A 43 3.98 1.71 5.56
CA MET A 43 3.00 0.65 5.32
C MET A 43 3.61 -0.72 5.65
N ILE A 44 2.87 -1.52 6.41
CA ILE A 44 3.16 -2.93 6.70
C ILE A 44 2.27 -3.80 5.81
N ILE A 45 2.89 -4.70 5.05
CA ILE A 45 2.23 -5.74 4.26
C ILE A 45 2.38 -7.07 4.99
N ASP A 46 1.36 -7.47 5.72
CA ASP A 46 1.38 -8.68 6.52
C ASP A 46 0.92 -9.88 5.69
N ASP A 47 1.91 -10.67 5.27
CA ASP A 47 1.73 -11.90 4.49
C ASP A 47 1.75 -13.18 5.36
N ARG A 48 1.68 -13.02 6.70
CA ARG A 48 1.68 -14.18 7.60
C ARG A 48 0.45 -15.04 7.31
N TRP A 49 0.66 -16.35 7.27
CA TRP A 49 -0.38 -17.35 6.98
C TRP A 49 -1.04 -17.23 5.60
N ASN A 50 -0.42 -16.51 4.65
CA ASN A 50 -0.91 -16.47 3.28
C ASN A 50 -0.92 -17.89 2.67
N LEU A 51 -2.07 -18.29 2.13
CA LEU A 51 -2.30 -19.62 1.57
C LEU A 51 -1.72 -19.82 0.15
N GLY A 52 -1.11 -18.79 -0.44
CA GLY A 52 -0.64 -18.78 -1.81
C GLY A 52 -1.74 -18.44 -2.81
N GLY A 53 -1.44 -18.62 -4.10
CA GLY A 53 -2.31 -18.25 -5.21
C GLY A 53 -1.50 -17.75 -6.42
N PHE A 54 -2.06 -16.82 -7.19
CA PHE A 54 -1.50 -16.39 -8.48
C PHE A 54 -1.43 -14.87 -8.70
N ILE A 55 -1.82 -14.05 -7.71
CA ILE A 55 -1.80 -12.58 -7.85
C ILE A 55 -0.48 -11.92 -7.40
N ASP A 56 0.49 -12.70 -6.94
CA ASP A 56 1.77 -12.22 -6.40
C ASP A 56 2.45 -11.20 -7.33
N THR A 57 2.50 -11.51 -8.63
CA THR A 57 3.08 -10.62 -9.64
C THR A 57 2.29 -9.31 -9.77
N ILE A 58 0.96 -9.35 -9.66
CA ILE A 58 0.10 -8.16 -9.69
C ILE A 58 0.39 -7.27 -8.48
N LEU A 59 0.55 -7.90 -7.30
CA LEU A 59 0.83 -7.22 -6.05
C LEU A 59 2.21 -6.57 -6.06
N PHE A 60 3.25 -7.30 -6.47
CA PHE A 60 4.60 -6.75 -6.54
C PHE A 60 4.71 -5.63 -7.55
N ASN A 61 4.06 -5.74 -8.71
CA ASN A 61 3.99 -4.64 -9.68
C ASN A 61 3.33 -3.38 -9.09
N ARG A 62 2.39 -3.55 -8.16
CA ARG A 62 1.77 -2.44 -7.43
C ARG A 62 2.70 -1.85 -6.37
N LEU A 63 3.28 -2.70 -5.51
CA LEU A 63 4.09 -2.29 -4.36
C LEU A 63 5.46 -1.71 -4.77
N THR A 64 6.04 -2.20 -5.86
CA THR A 64 7.34 -1.75 -6.37
C THR A 64 7.25 -0.58 -7.35
N LYS A 65 6.02 -0.14 -7.69
CA LYS A 65 5.80 0.97 -8.61
C LYS A 65 6.45 2.25 -8.05
N LYS A 66 7.46 2.76 -8.75
CA LYS A 66 8.17 3.99 -8.38
C LYS A 66 7.55 5.20 -9.05
N MET A 67 7.49 6.33 -8.32
CA MET A 67 7.29 7.63 -8.94
C MET A 67 8.49 7.93 -9.85
N VAL A 68 8.21 8.33 -11.09
CA VAL A 68 9.25 8.66 -12.08
C VAL A 68 9.32 10.15 -12.39
N ALA A 69 8.23 10.89 -12.15
CA ALA A 69 8.17 12.33 -12.38
C ALA A 69 7.18 12.99 -11.42
N ALA A 70 7.34 14.29 -11.23
CA ALA A 70 6.35 15.16 -10.61
C ALA A 70 6.09 16.36 -11.51
N TRP A 71 4.81 16.70 -11.68
CA TRP A 71 4.38 17.90 -12.41
C TRP A 71 3.94 18.93 -11.40
N VAL A 72 4.51 20.14 -11.46
CA VAL A 72 4.12 21.24 -10.59
C VAL A 72 3.35 22.25 -11.42
N ARG A 73 2.10 22.50 -11.03
CA ARG A 73 1.26 23.52 -11.65
C ARG A 73 1.68 24.92 -11.19
N ARG A 74 1.21 25.97 -11.90
CA ARG A 74 1.49 27.37 -11.57
C ARG A 74 1.03 27.79 -10.16
N ASP A 75 0.03 27.11 -9.61
CA ASP A 75 -0.48 27.27 -8.24
C ASP A 75 0.37 26.54 -7.17
N GLY A 76 1.47 25.89 -7.57
CA GLY A 76 2.41 25.20 -6.68
C GLY A 76 2.01 23.78 -6.29
N VAL A 77 0.87 23.27 -6.78
CA VAL A 77 0.44 21.89 -6.47
C VAL A 77 1.25 20.90 -7.28
N ALA A 78 2.01 20.05 -6.58
CA ALA A 78 2.76 18.95 -7.17
C ALA A 78 1.87 17.71 -7.34
N GLN A 79 1.92 17.11 -8.52
CA GLN A 79 1.27 15.83 -8.82
C GLN A 79 2.31 14.81 -9.24
N GLN A 80 2.36 13.69 -8.51
CA GLN A 80 3.23 12.57 -8.82
C GLN A 80 2.74 11.79 -10.05
N SER A 81 3.69 11.22 -10.79
CA SER A 81 3.44 10.30 -11.90
C SER A 81 4.33 9.05 -11.76
N PRO A 82 3.75 7.83 -11.74
CA PRO A 82 2.31 7.54 -11.68
C PRO A 82 1.64 8.04 -10.39
N SER A 83 0.37 8.45 -10.46
CA SER A 83 -0.38 8.97 -9.32
C SER A 83 -0.62 7.94 -8.21
N ASP A 84 -0.53 6.66 -8.57
CA ASP A 84 -0.82 5.51 -7.72
C ASP A 84 0.46 4.81 -7.20
N ALA A 85 1.63 5.41 -7.43
CA ALA A 85 2.88 4.96 -6.82
C ALA A 85 2.86 5.26 -5.31
N TYR A 86 3.17 4.26 -4.50
CA TYR A 86 3.31 4.45 -3.07
C TYR A 86 4.62 5.20 -2.77
N ILE A 87 4.52 6.32 -2.05
CA ILE A 87 5.68 7.10 -1.60
C ILE A 87 5.76 6.99 -0.08
N GLY A 88 6.61 6.09 0.38
CA GLY A 88 6.83 5.84 1.80
C GLY A 88 7.72 4.63 2.04
N HIS A 89 7.81 4.21 3.30
CA HIS A 89 8.55 3.03 3.69
C HIS A 89 7.63 1.80 3.69
N LEU A 90 8.07 0.73 3.04
CA LEU A 90 7.39 -0.56 3.06
C LEU A 90 8.16 -1.54 3.94
N ALA A 91 7.42 -2.30 4.73
CA ALA A 91 7.89 -3.52 5.39
C ALA A 91 6.91 -4.65 5.10
N ALA A 92 7.42 -5.86 4.87
CA ALA A 92 6.63 -7.07 4.70
C ALA A 92 7.17 -8.14 5.66
#